data_AF-A0A971MEK2-F1
#
_entry.id   AF-A0A971MEK2-F1
#
_cell.length_a   1.000
_cell.length_b   1.000
_cell.length_c   1.000
_cell.angle_alpha   90.00
_cell.angle_beta   90.00
_cell.angle_gamma   90.00
#
_symmetry.space_group_name_H-M   'P 1'
#
loop_
_entity.id
_entity.type
_entity.pdbx_description
1 polymer ?
#
loop_
_entity_poly.entity_id
_entity_poly.type
_entity_poly.pdbx_seq_one_letter_code
_entity_poly.pdbx_strand_id
1 'polypeptide(L)'
;ISYGRLERVFRENGYENIYVATVEGRVTLENIVPVLKDKKIERVILRPFMLVAGYHVINDMASEEEGSWKSILEREGFNVEAILKGLGELEGIQNIYLEHLEKIID
;
A
#
# COMPACT_ATOMS: atom_id res chain seq x y z
N ILE A 1 9.07 -7.98 -11.00
CA ILE A 1 9.01 -6.50 -10.86
C ILE A 1 9.12 -6.20 -9.37
N SER A 2 10.12 -5.44 -8.92
CA SER A 2 10.26 -5.13 -7.48
C SER A 2 9.26 -4.04 -7.08
N TYR A 3 8.68 -4.11 -5.89
CA TYR A 3 7.80 -3.07 -5.35
C TYR A 3 8.45 -1.67 -5.36
N GLY A 4 9.77 -1.59 -5.19
CA GLY A 4 10.52 -0.33 -5.36
C GLY A 4 10.49 0.24 -6.79
N ARG A 5 10.40 -0.61 -7.83
CA ARG A 5 10.19 -0.13 -9.20
C ARG A 5 8.80 0.47 -9.37
N LEU A 6 7.77 -0.12 -8.73
CA LEU A 6 6.42 0.42 -8.76
C LEU A 6 6.36 1.81 -8.10
N GLU A 7 6.97 1.97 -6.92
CA GLU A 7 7.09 3.28 -6.27
C GLU A 7 7.80 4.30 -7.17
N ARG A 8 8.90 3.90 -7.82
CA ARG A 8 9.61 4.75 -8.77
C ARG A 8 8.73 5.19 -9.94
N VAL A 9 7.93 4.28 -10.51
CA VAL A 9 6.98 4.60 -11.58
C VAL A 9 5.96 5.63 -11.11
N PHE A 10 5.43 5.51 -9.89
CA PHE A 10 4.53 6.53 -9.33
C PHE A 10 5.20 7.92 -9.27
N ARG A 11 6.45 7.98 -8.79
CA ARG A 11 7.20 9.25 -8.74
C ARG A 11 7.47 9.84 -10.13
N GLU A 12 7.86 9.00 -11.10
CA GLU A 12 8.10 9.42 -12.48
C GLU A 12 6.83 9.98 -13.15
N ASN A 13 5.64 9.59 -12.66
CA ASN A 13 4.34 10.12 -13.10
C ASN A 13 3.82 11.29 -12.22
N GLY A 14 4.66 11.86 -11.36
CA GLY A 14 4.32 13.03 -10.52
C GLY A 14 3.60 12.71 -9.21
N TYR A 15 3.44 11.43 -8.86
CA TYR A 15 2.86 11.02 -7.57
C TYR A 15 3.95 10.92 -6.50
N GLU A 16 4.27 12.04 -5.85
CA GLU A 16 5.34 12.12 -4.84
C GLU A 16 4.95 11.60 -3.46
N ASN A 17 3.66 11.38 -3.21
CA ASN A 17 3.09 10.98 -1.92
C ASN A 17 2.66 9.51 -1.85
N ILE A 18 3.11 8.68 -2.81
CA ILE A 18 2.87 7.23 -2.80
C ILE A 18 4.15 6.52 -2.37
N TYR A 19 4.00 5.63 -1.38
CA TYR A 19 5.07 4.78 -0.85
C TYR A 19 4.61 3.33 -0.90
N VAL A 20 5.51 2.41 -1.25
CA VAL A 20 5.19 0.99 -1.38
C VAL A 20 6.09 0.17 -0.45
N ALA A 21 5.48 -0.38 0.60
CA ALA A 21 6.12 -1.33 1.50
C ALA A 21 5.50 -2.73 1.42
N THR A 22 6.22 -3.67 2.00
CA THR A 22 5.88 -5.09 2.11
C THR A 22 5.99 -5.53 3.56
N VAL A 23 5.12 -6.45 4.01
CA VAL A 23 5.16 -7.00 5.37
C VAL A 23 6.46 -7.80 5.60
N GLU A 24 6.83 -8.67 4.65
CA GLU A 24 7.97 -9.60 4.78
C GLU A 24 9.08 -9.37 3.74
N GLY A 25 9.05 -8.25 3.01
CA GLY A 25 10.01 -7.96 1.96
C GLY A 25 11.11 -6.99 2.38
N ARG A 26 11.76 -6.37 1.39
CA ARG A 26 12.94 -5.52 1.63
C ARG A 26 12.64 -4.10 2.09
N VAL A 27 11.47 -3.57 1.71
CA VAL A 27 11.05 -2.21 2.11
C VAL A 27 9.88 -2.41 3.07
N THR A 28 10.12 -2.12 4.33
CA THR A 28 9.13 -2.26 5.42
C THR A 28 8.68 -0.88 5.90
N LEU A 29 7.73 -0.87 6.83
CA LEU A 29 7.24 0.36 7.45
C LEU A 29 8.37 1.15 8.16
N GLU A 30 9.35 0.45 8.75
CA GLU A 30 10.52 1.05 9.40
C GLU A 30 11.37 1.89 8.44
N ASN A 31 11.40 1.52 7.15
CA ASN A 31 12.11 2.30 6.14
C ASN A 31 11.32 3.54 5.70
N ILE A 32 9.98 3.48 5.77
CA ILE A 32 9.09 4.54 5.29
C ILE A 32 8.89 5.62 6.37
N VAL A 33 8.72 5.24 7.64
CA VAL A 33 8.42 6.19 8.74
C VAL A 33 9.39 7.38 8.81
N PRO A 34 10.72 7.21 8.76
CA PRO A 34 11.65 8.34 8.77
C PRO A 34 11.44 9.30 7.60
N VAL A 35 11.12 8.77 6.41
CA VAL A 35 10.87 9.57 5.20
C VAL A 35 9.58 10.37 5.33
N LEU A 36 8.53 9.77 5.89
CA LEU A 36 7.26 10.47 6.16
C LEU A 36 7.47 11.63 7.15
N LYS A 37 8.27 11.41 8.20
CA LYS A 37 8.59 12.42 9.21
C LYS A 37 9.42 13.57 8.62
N ASP A 38 10.46 13.26 7.84
CA ASP A 38 11.30 14.27 7.18
C ASP A 38 10.47 15.17 6.25
N LYS A 39 9.53 14.56 5.52
CA LYS A 39 8.58 15.27 4.67
C LYS A 39 7.44 15.97 5.42
N LYS A 40 7.40 15.89 6.75
CA LYS A 40 6.37 16.48 7.61
C LYS A 40 4.95 16.06 7.22
N ILE A 41 4.79 14.80 6.83
CA ILE A 41 3.47 14.22 6.55
C ILE A 41 2.75 14.00 7.88
N GLU A 42 1.49 14.43 7.97
CA GLU A 42 0.68 14.29 9.18
C GLU A 42 -0.40 13.21 9.04
N ARG A 43 -0.93 13.02 7.81
CA ARG A 43 -1.98 12.04 7.51
C ARG A 43 -1.48 10.95 6.58
N VAL A 44 -1.73 9.70 6.93
CA VAL A 44 -1.39 8.52 6.14
C VAL A 44 -2.65 7.74 5.81
N ILE A 45 -2.80 7.39 4.52
CA ILE A 45 -3.85 6.48 4.07
C ILE A 45 -3.19 5.13 3.76
N LEU A 46 -3.56 4.10 4.52
CA LEU A 46 -3.16 2.72 4.26
C LEU A 46 -4.11 2.09 3.25
N ARG A 47 -3.58 1.59 2.14
CA ARG A 47 -4.32 0.81 1.15
C ARG A 47 -3.61 -0.51 0.87
N PRO A 48 -4.35 -1.63 0.79
CA PRO A 48 -3.75 -2.91 0.48
C PRO A 48 -3.37 -2.97 -1.01
N PHE A 49 -2.14 -3.37 -1.30
CA PHE A 49 -1.73 -3.73 -2.66
C PHE A 49 -1.87 -5.25 -2.87
N MET A 50 -3.08 -5.77 -2.61
CA MET A 50 -3.45 -7.17 -2.77
C MET A 50 -4.82 -7.27 -3.42
N LEU A 51 -5.09 -8.35 -4.16
CA LEU A 51 -6.35 -8.52 -4.90
C LEU A 51 -7.58 -8.45 -3.98
N VAL A 52 -7.49 -9.09 -2.81
CA VAL A 52 -8.55 -9.14 -1.80
C VAL A 52 -8.02 -8.58 -0.49
N ALA A 53 -8.85 -7.82 0.23
CA ALA A 53 -8.58 -7.37 1.59
C ALA A 53 -8.88 -8.49 2.62
N GLY A 54 -8.09 -9.57 2.56
CA GLY A 54 -8.27 -10.76 3.41
C GLY A 54 -7.63 -10.65 4.80
N TYR A 55 -7.48 -11.79 5.47
CA TYR A 55 -6.95 -11.91 6.84
C TYR A 55 -5.66 -11.12 7.09
N HIS A 56 -4.68 -11.21 6.18
CA HIS A 56 -3.42 -10.45 6.28
C HIS A 56 -3.62 -8.93 6.25
N VAL A 57 -4.52 -8.41 5.43
CA VAL A 57 -4.81 -6.95 5.43
C VAL A 57 -5.43 -6.55 6.76
N ILE A 58 -6.35 -7.36 7.27
CA ILE A 58 -7.06 -7.04 8.49
C ILE A 58 -6.10 -7.03 9.68
N ASN A 59 -5.28 -8.08 9.84
CA ASN A 59 -4.43 -8.20 11.02
C ASN A 59 -3.14 -7.40 10.90
N ASP A 60 -2.42 -7.54 9.79
CA ASP A 60 -1.07 -7.00 9.66
C ASP A 60 -1.12 -5.49 9.35
N MET A 61 -2.15 -5.01 8.64
CA MET A 61 -2.23 -3.62 8.20
C MET A 61 -3.14 -2.76 9.07
N ALA A 62 -4.34 -3.25 9.43
CA ALA A 62 -5.43 -2.39 9.90
C ALA A 62 -6.01 -2.71 11.29
N SER A 63 -5.51 -3.74 11.96
CA SER A 63 -5.98 -4.11 13.30
C SER A 63 -5.54 -3.10 14.35
N GLU A 64 -6.05 -3.25 15.57
CA GLU A 64 -5.62 -2.48 16.75
C GLU A 64 -4.46 -3.17 17.49
N GLU A 65 -3.91 -4.26 16.94
CA GLU A 65 -2.78 -4.97 17.57
C GLU A 65 -1.49 -4.15 17.45
N GLU A 66 -0.62 -4.22 18.46
CA GLU A 66 0.58 -3.36 18.52
C GLU A 66 1.53 -3.48 17.32
N GLY A 67 1.51 -4.63 16.65
CA GLY A 67 2.30 -4.92 15.45
C GLY A 67 1.64 -4.55 14.13
N SER A 68 0.39 -4.09 14.15
CA SER A 68 -0.29 -3.67 12.93
C SER A 68 0.32 -2.38 12.39
N TRP A 69 0.28 -2.19 11.06
CA TRP A 69 0.83 -0.97 10.46
C TRP A 69 0.09 0.28 10.92
N LYS A 70 -1.23 0.18 11.11
CA LYS A 70 -2.05 1.26 11.66
C LYS A 70 -1.53 1.67 13.03
N SER A 71 -1.42 0.74 13.97
CA SER A 71 -1.00 1.02 15.34
C SER A 71 0.44 1.53 15.42
N ILE A 72 1.33 1.03 14.57
CA ILE A 72 2.71 1.53 14.49
C ILE A 72 2.73 2.99 14.01
N LEU A 73 2.03 3.31 12.91
CA LEU A 73 1.99 4.67 12.37
C LEU A 73 1.31 5.68 13.34
N GLU A 74 0.23 5.28 13.99
CA GLU A 74 -0.43 6.12 15.00
C GLU A 74 0.50 6.44 16.17
N ARG A 75 1.26 5.44 16.64
CA ARG A 75 2.28 5.61 17.70
C ARG A 75 3.42 6.55 17.27
N GLU A 76 3.77 6.54 15.99
CA GLU A 76 4.76 7.45 15.42
C GLU A 76 4.25 8.88 15.24
N GLY A 77 2.96 9.14 15.50
CA GLY A 77 2.33 10.45 15.53
C GLY A 77 1.51 10.80 14.28
N PHE A 78 1.24 9.84 13.39
CA PHE A 78 0.44 10.07 12.19
C PHE A 78 -1.05 9.90 12.46
N ASN A 79 -1.90 10.65 11.76
CA ASN A 79 -3.33 10.36 11.64
C ASN A 79 -3.52 9.32 10.52
N VAL A 80 -3.99 8.13 10.88
CA VAL A 80 -4.01 6.98 9.97
C VAL A 80 -5.43 6.58 9.61
N GLU A 81 -5.68 6.42 8.31
CA GLU A 81 -6.91 5.87 7.77
C GLU A 81 -6.60 4.60 6.98
N ALA A 82 -7.20 3.48 7.36
CA ALA A 82 -7.09 2.23 6.61
C ALA A 82 -8.30 2.03 5.68
N ILE A 83 -8.06 2.02 4.37
CA ILE A 83 -9.09 1.72 3.37
C ILE A 83 -8.98 0.25 3.01
N LEU A 84 -9.87 -0.57 3.56
CA LEU A 84 -9.93 -2.02 3.38
C LEU A 84 -10.59 -2.43 2.06
N LYS A 85 -10.10 -1.87 0.95
CA LYS A 85 -10.58 -2.17 -0.40
C LYS A 85 -9.48 -2.86 -1.19
N GLY A 86 -9.71 -4.11 -1.57
CA GLY A 86 -8.77 -4.88 -2.39
C GLY A 86 -8.67 -4.32 -3.81
N LEU A 87 -7.56 -4.61 -4.51
CA LEU A 87 -7.36 -4.18 -5.89
C LEU A 87 -8.46 -4.72 -6.82
N GLY A 88 -9.01 -5.91 -6.54
CA GLY A 88 -10.06 -6.53 -7.33
C GLY A 88 -11.39 -5.79 -7.31
N GLU A 89 -11.58 -4.84 -6.40
CA GLU A 89 -12.77 -4.00 -6.31
C GLU A 89 -12.62 -2.66 -7.06
N LEU A 90 -11.47 -2.44 -7.71
CA LEU A 90 -11.20 -1.24 -8.51
C LEU A 90 -11.44 -1.57 -9.99
N GLU A 91 -12.40 -0.88 -10.61
CA GLU A 91 -12.76 -1.09 -12.02
C GLU A 91 -11.55 -1.01 -12.96
N GLY A 92 -10.66 -0.03 -12.77
CA GLY A 92 -9.43 0.07 -13.56
C GLY A 92 -8.50 -1.15 -13.45
N ILE A 93 -8.46 -1.81 -12.29
CA ILE A 93 -7.69 -3.06 -12.11
C ILE A 93 -8.43 -4.23 -12.74
N GLN A 94 -9.75 -4.30 -12.60
CA GLN A 94 -10.57 -5.32 -13.27
C GLN A 94 -10.34 -5.28 -14.79
N ASN A 95 -10.34 -4.07 -15.38
CA ASN A 95 -10.07 -3.88 -16.80
C ASN A 95 -8.67 -4.37 -17.19
N ILE A 96 -7.63 -4.12 -16.37
CA ILE A 96 -6.28 -4.66 -16.63
C ILE A 96 -6.29 -6.21 -16.64
N TYR A 97 -7.02 -6.85 -15.73
CA TYR A 97 -7.15 -8.31 -15.75
C TYR A 97 -7.92 -8.82 -16.98
N LEU A 98 -8.96 -8.13 -17.42
CA LEU A 98 -9.70 -8.46 -18.64
C LEU A 98 -8.82 -8.30 -19.89
N GLU A 99 -8.07 -7.21 -20.01
CA GLU A 99 -7.11 -6.99 -21.10
C GLU A 99 -6.02 -8.08 -21.15
N HIS A 100 -5.57 -8.56 -19.98
CA HIS A 100 -4.63 -9.68 -19.92
C HIS A 100 -5.26 -10.99 -20.38
N LEU A 101 -6.54 -11.23 -20.06
CA LEU A 101 -7.27 -12.43 -20.48
C LEU A 101 -7.51 -12.43 -21.99
N GLU A 102 -7.94 -11.31 -22.56
CA GLU A 102 -8.16 -11.15 -24.01
C GLU A 102 -6.89 -11.50 -24.80
N LYS A 103 -5.73 -10.98 -24.38
CA LYS A 103 -4.42 -11.26 -25.00
C LYS A 103 -3.98 -12.73 -24.96
N ILE A 104 -4.59 -13.55 -24.10
CA ILE A 104 -4.28 -15.00 -23.99
C ILE A 104 -5.26 -15.83 -24.83
N ILE A 105 -6.47 -15.32 -25.05
CA ILE A 105 -7.51 -16.00 -25.83
C ILE A 105 -7.32 -15.74 -27.34
N ASP A 106 -6.80 -14.57 -27.70
CA ASP A 106 -6.38 -14.23 -29.08
C ASP A 106 -5.14 -15.01 -29.54
#